data_AF-W2T0W3-F1
#
_entry.id   AF-W2T0W3-F1
#
_cell.length_a   1.000
_cell.length_b   1.000
_cell.length_c   1.000
_cell.angle_alpha   90.00
_cell.angle_beta   90.00
_cell.angle_gamma   90.00
#
_symmetry.space_group_name_H-M   'P 1'
#
loop_
_entity.id
_entity.type
_entity.pdbx_description
1 polymer ?
#
loop_
_entity_poly.entity_id
_entity_poly.type
_entity_poly.pdbx_seq_one_letter_code
_entity_poly.pdbx_strand_id
1 'polypeptide(L)'
;MTENNGTGKVMKKKNKFKNVSVPSISKDSFVKETENRQKPKEDVKMKKKKSKDSTHNPLVKHHEGQKWYDYQVNELVVDAVKDTLGTSDLLAIEHEADILLNNDVDLYNRYVRTQGGSEASWLQTVIKRGTASDRMTAMQLQMHNSPVHSLSYMETMISSLEKKNTREALEILPILEEIFLNHFLPTNRKLVPFSGRPLKRMNEFCSNSENGRKRLLVLWRFEHKLKLVYQRFLRALEGLASLNVEDLSKRALRTALNLLAERPEGESFLLSMLVNKMGHPKTQVGSYVVTLLEDLSKRQPNMRQFIVAEVERLIYRSNVSPKAHLYASTFLSQITLRAGDSALAVQMLSIYFGLFKTLVSRKLPDNRLISILLSAANRTLPFSKEKADALAEDIDTLYKIVHTSSYSVTLQTLKLLFQVHQV
;
A
#
# COMPACT_ATOMS: atom_id res chain seq x y z
N MET A 1 -16.81 -64.62 -37.38
CA MET A 1 -16.98 -63.43 -36.53
C MET A 1 -15.62 -63.11 -35.93
N THR A 2 -15.28 -61.82 -35.72
CA THR A 2 -14.33 -61.28 -34.70
C THR A 2 -13.14 -62.18 -34.26
N GLU A 3 -11.86 -61.78 -34.30
CA GLU A 3 -11.26 -60.45 -34.15
C GLU A 3 -9.71 -60.56 -34.22
N ASN A 4 -9.03 -59.41 -34.22
CA ASN A 4 -7.66 -59.19 -33.71
C ASN A 4 -6.38 -59.61 -34.48
N ASN A 5 -5.35 -58.77 -34.27
CA ASN A 5 -3.91 -59.00 -34.44
C ASN A 5 -3.31 -59.13 -35.85
N GLY A 6 -3.46 -58.08 -36.65
CA GLY A 6 -2.50 -57.77 -37.74
C GLY A 6 -1.18 -57.19 -37.21
N THR A 7 -0.06 -57.82 -37.53
CA THR A 7 1.29 -57.40 -37.09
C THR A 7 1.85 -56.28 -37.99
N GLY A 8 2.36 -55.20 -37.39
CA GLY A 8 2.88 -54.03 -38.11
C GLY A 8 4.13 -53.43 -37.47
N LYS A 9 5.21 -53.27 -38.24
CA LYS A 9 6.53 -52.82 -37.77
C LYS A 9 6.51 -51.39 -37.20
N VAL A 10 7.17 -51.21 -36.06
CA VAL A 10 7.48 -49.89 -35.48
C VAL A 10 8.54 -49.16 -36.33
N MET A 11 8.18 -47.99 -36.88
CA MET A 11 9.16 -46.98 -37.30
C MET A 11 9.23 -45.85 -36.27
N LYS A 12 10.33 -45.77 -35.51
CA LYS A 12 10.72 -44.56 -34.76
C LYS A 12 11.89 -43.88 -35.46
N LYS A 13 11.67 -42.74 -36.12
CA LYS A 13 12.76 -41.85 -36.53
C LYS A 13 13.37 -41.18 -35.30
N LYS A 14 14.66 -41.42 -35.05
CA LYS A 14 15.49 -40.65 -34.11
C LYS A 14 16.10 -39.45 -34.87
N ASN A 15 16.10 -38.27 -34.27
CA ASN A 15 17.07 -37.21 -34.61
C ASN A 15 17.97 -36.98 -33.39
N LYS A 16 19.28 -37.17 -33.58
CA LYS A 16 20.32 -36.82 -32.60
C LYS A 16 21.01 -35.53 -33.07
N PHE A 17 21.18 -34.55 -32.19
CA PHE A 17 22.10 -33.44 -32.43
C PHE A 17 23.56 -33.90 -32.30
N LYS A 18 24.46 -33.27 -33.06
CA LYS A 18 25.91 -33.52 -33.05
C LYS A 18 26.62 -32.59 -32.06
N ASN A 19 27.58 -33.15 -31.32
CA ASN A 19 28.65 -32.45 -30.58
C ASN A 19 30.00 -32.88 -31.17
N VAL A 20 30.91 -31.93 -31.48
CA VAL A 20 32.38 -32.01 -31.72
C VAL A 20 32.83 -30.52 -31.87
N SER A 21 33.94 -29.95 -31.36
CA SER A 21 35.22 -30.45 -30.79
C SER A 21 35.89 -29.47 -29.78
N VAL A 22 36.87 -30.00 -29.01
CA VAL A 22 37.88 -29.36 -28.10
C VAL A 22 39.03 -30.40 -27.89
N PRO A 23 40.22 -30.12 -27.28
CA PRO A 23 40.93 -28.86 -26.94
C PRO A 23 42.42 -28.82 -27.42
N SER A 24 43.24 -27.81 -27.05
CA SER A 24 44.70 -27.98 -26.83
C SER A 24 45.37 -26.89 -25.94
N ILE A 25 46.57 -27.21 -25.42
CA ILE A 25 47.37 -26.53 -24.36
C ILE A 25 48.87 -26.98 -24.57
N SER A 26 49.99 -26.37 -24.11
CA SER A 26 50.29 -25.35 -23.08
C SER A 26 51.64 -24.61 -23.32
N LYS A 27 51.94 -23.59 -22.48
CA LYS A 27 53.26 -23.13 -21.94
C LYS A 27 54.54 -23.09 -22.81
N ASP A 28 55.19 -21.91 -22.86
CA ASP A 28 56.48 -21.58 -22.18
C ASP A 28 56.87 -20.11 -22.49
N SER A 29 57.09 -19.23 -21.50
CA SER A 29 58.33 -18.95 -20.73
C SER A 29 59.26 -17.89 -21.38
N PHE A 30 59.50 -16.77 -20.69
CA PHE A 30 60.80 -16.06 -20.56
C PHE A 30 60.69 -14.95 -19.49
N VAL A 31 61.83 -14.53 -18.93
CA VAL A 31 61.97 -13.79 -17.66
C VAL A 31 62.93 -12.59 -17.81
N LYS A 32 62.79 -11.57 -16.95
CA LYS A 32 63.58 -10.32 -16.82
C LYS A 32 63.29 -9.24 -17.90
N GLU A 33 63.52 -7.95 -17.66
CA GLU A 33 64.27 -7.29 -16.57
C GLU A 33 63.64 -5.97 -16.09
N THR A 34 64.15 -5.43 -14.97
CA THR A 34 63.72 -4.19 -14.31
C THR A 34 64.33 -2.93 -14.94
N GLU A 35 63.63 -1.80 -14.92
CA GLU A 35 64.28 -0.52 -14.57
C GLU A 35 63.34 0.50 -13.92
N ASN A 36 63.94 1.41 -13.15
CA ASN A 36 63.29 2.29 -12.16
C ASN A 36 63.66 3.76 -12.44
N ARG A 37 62.68 4.67 -12.49
CA ARG A 37 62.94 6.12 -12.35
C ARG A 37 61.71 6.90 -11.83
N GLN A 38 61.73 7.11 -10.52
CA GLN A 38 61.50 8.38 -9.79
C GLN A 38 60.51 9.43 -10.35
N LYS A 39 59.61 9.89 -9.46
CA LYS A 39 58.75 11.09 -9.58
C LYS A 39 59.60 12.39 -9.62
N PRO A 40 59.01 13.54 -9.99
CA PRO A 40 58.41 14.38 -8.93
C PRO A 40 56.95 14.80 -9.19
N LYS A 41 56.31 15.30 -8.14
CA LYS A 41 55.07 16.08 -8.22
C LYS A 41 55.44 17.54 -8.50
N GLU A 42 54.62 18.27 -9.25
CA GLU A 42 54.57 19.73 -9.20
C GLU A 42 53.14 20.24 -9.04
N ASP A 43 53.02 21.42 -8.43
CA ASP A 43 51.79 21.94 -7.84
C ASP A 43 50.92 22.78 -8.79
N VAL A 44 49.61 22.64 -8.57
CA VAL A 44 48.61 23.72 -8.51
C VAL A 44 48.83 24.96 -9.39
N LYS A 45 48.01 25.09 -10.45
CA LYS A 45 47.43 26.38 -10.88
C LYS A 45 46.17 26.24 -11.74
N MET A 46 45.08 25.74 -11.14
CA MET A 46 43.74 25.92 -11.71
C MET A 46 43.36 27.42 -11.72
N LYS A 47 43.49 28.08 -12.87
CA LYS A 47 42.94 29.42 -13.09
C LYS A 47 41.41 29.38 -13.02
N LYS A 48 40.83 29.89 -11.93
CA LYS A 48 39.38 30.13 -11.79
C LYS A 48 38.89 31.05 -12.93
N LYS A 49 38.29 30.50 -13.99
CA LYS A 49 37.41 31.26 -14.88
C LYS A 49 36.03 31.33 -14.23
N LYS A 50 35.68 32.50 -13.67
CA LYS A 50 34.30 32.82 -13.31
C LYS A 50 33.48 32.93 -14.60
N SER A 51 32.55 32.02 -14.83
CA SER A 51 31.53 32.15 -15.88
C SER A 51 30.14 31.90 -15.30
N LYS A 52 29.36 32.99 -15.24
CA LYS A 52 27.92 33.10 -14.95
C LYS A 52 27.17 31.76 -14.79
N ASP A 53 26.96 31.32 -13.55
CA ASP A 53 26.20 30.12 -13.21
C ASP A 53 25.13 30.46 -12.16
N SER A 54 23.92 30.79 -12.59
CA SER A 54 22.78 31.12 -11.68
C SER A 54 21.37 31.05 -12.27
N THR A 55 21.18 30.67 -13.54
CA THR A 55 19.85 30.65 -14.21
C THR A 55 19.42 29.28 -14.77
N HIS A 56 20.21 28.22 -14.57
CA HIS A 56 19.99 26.93 -15.26
C HIS A 56 19.96 25.69 -14.34
N ASN A 57 19.98 25.89 -13.02
CA ASN A 57 19.84 24.84 -12.01
C ASN A 57 18.38 24.78 -11.50
N PRO A 58 17.81 23.59 -11.24
CA PRO A 58 16.50 23.46 -10.60
C PRO A 58 16.50 24.00 -9.16
N LEU A 59 15.36 24.54 -8.74
CA LEU A 59 15.09 25.09 -7.41
C LEU A 59 15.05 23.98 -6.34
N VAL A 60 14.57 22.80 -6.70
CA VAL A 60 14.67 21.58 -5.88
C VAL A 60 15.79 20.70 -6.42
N LYS A 61 16.89 20.59 -5.68
CA LYS A 61 17.92 19.57 -5.90
C LYS A 61 17.66 18.38 -4.99
N HIS A 62 17.45 17.21 -5.59
CA HIS A 62 17.50 15.93 -4.88
C HIS A 62 18.95 15.44 -4.89
N HIS A 63 19.50 15.19 -3.71
CA HIS A 63 20.72 14.40 -3.56
C HIS A 63 20.33 12.92 -3.39
N GLU A 64 21.09 12.03 -4.02
CA GLU A 64 20.86 10.59 -3.95
C GLU A 64 20.84 10.11 -2.49
N GLY A 65 19.81 9.34 -2.13
CA GLY A 65 19.62 8.79 -0.78
C GLY A 65 18.83 9.67 0.22
N GLN A 66 18.58 10.95 -0.06
CA GLN A 66 17.80 11.82 0.83
C GLN A 66 16.36 12.01 0.33
N LYS A 67 15.36 11.83 1.21
CA LYS A 67 13.95 11.81 0.80
C LYS A 67 13.37 13.23 0.74
N TRP A 68 12.40 13.45 -0.15
CA TRP A 68 11.85 14.79 -0.39
C TRP A 68 11.25 15.45 0.87
N TYR A 69 10.71 14.64 1.79
CA TYR A 69 10.13 15.08 3.06
C TYR A 69 11.15 15.39 4.16
N ASP A 70 12.43 14.99 4.01
CA ASP A 70 13.49 15.24 4.99
C ASP A 70 13.99 16.69 4.94
N TYR A 71 13.82 17.36 3.79
CA TYR A 71 14.19 18.76 3.58
C TYR A 71 12.99 19.72 3.61
N GLN A 72 11.78 19.20 3.82
CA GLN A 72 10.57 20.00 3.84
C GLN A 72 10.32 20.51 5.27
N VAL A 73 10.09 21.81 5.42
CA VAL A 73 9.56 22.36 6.67
C VAL A 73 8.15 21.81 6.86
N ASN A 74 8.00 20.89 7.81
CA ASN A 74 6.82 20.07 8.02
C ASN A 74 5.78 20.72 8.95
N GLU A 75 5.67 22.04 8.93
CA GLU A 75 4.75 22.78 9.80
C GLU A 75 3.30 22.73 9.28
N LEU A 76 2.40 22.39 10.20
CA LEU A 76 0.96 22.31 10.00
C LEU A 76 0.32 23.63 10.43
N VAL A 77 -0.86 23.94 9.89
CA VAL A 77 -1.72 24.97 10.48
C VAL A 77 -2.05 24.57 11.92
N VAL A 78 -1.67 25.42 12.87
CA VAL A 78 -2.02 25.25 14.29
C VAL A 78 -3.25 26.10 14.64
N ASP A 79 -3.37 27.29 14.05
CA ASP A 79 -4.48 28.23 14.27
C ASP A 79 -5.20 28.53 12.95
N ALA A 80 -6.35 27.91 12.70
CA ALA A 80 -7.14 28.11 11.47
C ALA A 80 -7.51 29.60 11.21
N VAL A 81 -7.63 30.43 12.24
CA VAL A 81 -7.94 31.86 12.13
C VAL A 81 -6.71 32.71 11.77
N LYS A 82 -5.50 32.31 12.20
CA LYS A 82 -4.26 33.06 11.93
C LYS A 82 -3.54 32.60 10.67
N ASP A 83 -3.71 31.35 10.27
CA ASP A 83 -2.85 30.73 9.24
C ASP A 83 -3.53 30.57 7.87
N THR A 84 -4.86 30.66 7.79
CA THR A 84 -5.61 30.53 6.52
C THR A 84 -5.74 31.87 5.78
N LEU A 85 -5.72 31.82 4.44
CA LEU A 85 -5.99 32.95 3.55
C LEU A 85 -7.46 32.96 3.11
N GLY A 86 -7.93 34.10 2.57
CA GLY A 86 -9.19 34.14 1.84
C GLY A 86 -9.15 33.17 0.65
N THR A 87 -10.31 32.63 0.25
CA THR A 87 -10.40 31.63 -0.83
C THR A 87 -9.83 32.13 -2.15
N SER A 88 -9.96 33.42 -2.46
CA SER A 88 -9.37 34.07 -3.63
C SER A 88 -7.84 34.10 -3.57
N ASP A 89 -7.27 34.53 -2.45
CA ASP A 89 -5.81 34.66 -2.28
C ASP A 89 -5.12 33.29 -2.25
N LEU A 90 -5.80 32.29 -1.67
CA LEU A 90 -5.34 30.90 -1.67
C LEU A 90 -5.27 30.35 -3.11
N LEU A 91 -6.29 30.60 -3.95
CA LEU A 91 -6.27 30.22 -5.37
C LEU A 91 -5.17 30.95 -6.16
N ALA A 92 -4.91 32.22 -5.86
CA ALA A 92 -3.82 32.98 -6.49
C ALA A 92 -2.44 32.38 -6.16
N ILE A 93 -2.20 32.03 -4.90
CA ILE A 93 -0.94 31.39 -4.46
C ILE A 93 -0.85 29.95 -4.98
N GLU A 94 -1.95 29.20 -5.08
CA GLU A 94 -1.95 27.88 -5.73
C GLU A 94 -1.53 27.98 -7.20
N HIS A 95 -2.01 29.00 -7.92
CA HIS A 95 -1.65 29.25 -9.31
C HIS A 95 -0.18 29.70 -9.46
N GLU A 96 0.33 30.57 -8.56
CA GLU A 96 1.78 30.90 -8.49
C GLU A 96 2.60 29.61 -8.29
N ALA A 97 2.20 28.77 -7.33
CA ALA A 97 2.91 27.54 -7.01
C ALA A 97 2.83 26.49 -8.13
N ASP A 98 1.75 26.42 -8.89
CA ASP A 98 1.64 25.58 -10.09
C ASP A 98 2.58 26.03 -11.21
N ILE A 99 2.65 27.34 -11.48
CA ILE A 99 3.60 27.90 -12.46
C ILE A 99 5.04 27.61 -12.01
N LEU A 100 5.36 27.83 -10.73
CA LEU A 100 6.69 27.55 -10.19
C LEU A 100 7.06 26.06 -10.29
N LEU A 101 6.14 25.15 -9.97
CA LEU A 101 6.37 23.70 -10.07
C LEU A 101 6.57 23.27 -11.53
N ASN A 102 5.73 23.73 -12.45
CA ASN A 102 5.87 23.41 -13.88
C ASN A 102 7.20 23.94 -14.45
N ASN A 103 7.58 25.17 -14.09
CA ASN A 103 8.86 25.76 -14.46
C ASN A 103 10.05 24.96 -13.87
N ASP A 104 9.96 24.47 -12.64
CA ASP A 104 11.02 23.67 -12.03
C ASP A 104 11.15 22.28 -12.69
N VAL A 105 10.04 21.66 -13.08
CA VAL A 105 10.02 20.43 -13.90
C VAL A 105 10.68 20.66 -15.26
N ASP A 106 10.41 21.79 -15.91
CA ASP A 106 11.04 22.16 -17.18
C ASP A 106 12.54 22.44 -17.04
N LEU A 107 12.96 23.13 -15.98
CA LEU A 107 14.38 23.35 -15.66
C LEU A 107 15.09 22.02 -15.38
N TYR A 108 14.47 21.12 -14.61
CA TYR A 108 15.01 19.78 -14.35
C TYR A 108 15.12 18.96 -15.65
N ASN A 109 14.08 18.95 -16.49
CA ASN A 109 14.11 18.26 -17.79
C ASN A 109 15.21 18.78 -18.72
N ARG A 110 15.50 20.08 -18.70
CA ARG A 110 16.64 20.66 -19.44
C ARG A 110 17.97 20.26 -18.80
N TYR A 111 18.09 20.36 -17.48
CA TYR A 111 19.28 19.97 -16.71
C TYR A 111 19.66 18.51 -17.01
N VAL A 112 18.72 17.57 -16.89
CA VAL A 112 18.93 16.14 -17.18
C VAL A 112 19.39 15.91 -18.63
N ARG A 113 18.84 16.62 -19.62
CA ARG A 113 19.32 16.54 -21.02
C ARG A 113 20.73 17.09 -21.20
N THR A 114 21.09 18.16 -20.48
CA THR A 114 22.43 18.77 -20.59
C THR A 114 23.52 18.00 -19.84
N GLN A 115 23.18 17.35 -18.72
CA GLN A 115 24.13 16.66 -17.83
C GLN A 115 24.19 15.15 -18.10
N GLY A 116 23.05 14.51 -18.37
CA GLY A 116 22.97 13.06 -18.64
C GLY A 116 23.23 12.65 -20.09
N GLY A 117 23.60 13.60 -20.96
CA GLY A 117 24.12 13.35 -22.31
C GLY A 117 23.29 12.38 -23.16
N SER A 118 23.98 11.37 -23.73
CA SER A 118 23.37 10.34 -24.57
C SER A 118 22.42 9.41 -23.81
N GLU A 119 22.71 9.12 -22.54
CA GLU A 119 21.92 8.23 -21.69
C GLU A 119 20.55 8.84 -21.35
N ALA A 120 20.51 10.12 -20.96
CA ALA A 120 19.26 10.85 -20.74
C ALA A 120 18.41 10.94 -22.02
N SER A 121 19.05 11.12 -23.19
CA SER A 121 18.37 11.13 -24.49
C SER A 121 17.81 9.75 -24.86
N TRP A 122 18.57 8.69 -24.56
CA TRP A 122 18.12 7.30 -24.72
C TRP A 122 16.93 6.98 -23.82
N LEU A 123 16.99 7.31 -22.51
CA LEU A 123 15.88 7.12 -21.57
C LEU A 123 14.60 7.83 -22.02
N GLN A 124 14.70 9.09 -22.49
CA GLN A 124 13.56 9.83 -23.05
C GLN A 124 13.02 9.21 -24.36
N THR A 125 13.87 8.53 -25.12
CA THR A 125 13.48 7.77 -26.32
C THR A 125 12.76 6.46 -25.92
N VAL A 126 13.26 5.74 -24.92
CA VAL A 126 12.63 4.53 -24.36
C VAL A 126 11.24 4.87 -23.80
N ILE A 127 11.10 5.93 -23.01
CA ILE A 127 9.80 6.38 -22.47
C ILE A 127 8.77 6.65 -23.58
N LYS A 128 9.20 7.15 -24.76
CA LYS A 128 8.33 7.50 -25.88
C LYS A 128 8.05 6.36 -26.87
N ARG A 129 9.03 5.49 -27.14
CA ARG A 129 8.99 4.49 -28.24
C ARG A 129 9.36 3.06 -27.82
N GLY A 130 9.80 2.85 -26.58
CA GLY A 130 10.15 1.53 -26.03
C GLY A 130 8.94 0.63 -25.79
N THR A 131 9.20 -0.63 -25.42
CA THR A 131 8.13 -1.59 -25.11
C THR A 131 7.35 -1.17 -23.84
N ALA A 132 6.20 -1.81 -23.57
CA ALA A 132 5.43 -1.49 -22.36
C ALA A 132 6.25 -1.65 -21.07
N SER A 133 7.01 -2.75 -20.95
CA SER A 133 7.87 -3.04 -19.80
C SER A 133 9.04 -2.04 -19.71
N ASP A 134 9.75 -1.78 -20.81
CA ASP A 134 10.88 -0.84 -20.82
C ASP A 134 10.45 0.60 -20.50
N ARG A 135 9.24 1.00 -20.92
CA ARG A 135 8.66 2.29 -20.53
C ARG A 135 8.40 2.37 -19.04
N MET A 136 7.88 1.30 -18.43
CA MET A 136 7.62 1.26 -16.98
C MET A 136 8.92 1.32 -16.16
N THR A 137 9.95 0.57 -16.55
CA THR A 137 11.25 0.59 -15.85
C THR A 137 11.98 1.92 -16.04
N ALA A 138 11.95 2.51 -17.24
CA ALA A 138 12.52 3.84 -17.47
C ALA A 138 11.78 4.94 -16.67
N MET A 139 10.45 4.86 -16.56
CA MET A 139 9.65 5.75 -15.70
C MET A 139 9.99 5.56 -14.22
N GLN A 140 10.09 4.31 -13.73
CA GLN A 140 10.51 4.00 -12.35
C GLN A 140 11.86 4.63 -12.02
N LEU A 141 12.84 4.53 -12.92
CA LEU A 141 14.16 5.14 -12.73
C LEU A 141 14.11 6.67 -12.61
N GLN A 142 13.30 7.37 -13.43
CA GLN A 142 13.13 8.82 -13.28
C GLN A 142 12.52 9.20 -11.92
N MET A 143 11.55 8.40 -11.45
CA MET A 143 10.85 8.58 -10.17
C MET A 143 11.77 8.35 -8.96
N HIS A 144 12.74 7.44 -9.07
CA HIS A 144 13.81 7.27 -8.08
C HIS A 144 14.75 8.48 -8.04
N ASN A 145 15.21 8.95 -9.20
CA ASN A 145 16.17 10.06 -9.29
C ASN A 145 15.58 11.42 -8.85
N SER A 146 14.28 11.63 -9.07
CA SER A 146 13.62 12.92 -8.85
C SER A 146 12.13 12.77 -8.53
N PRO A 147 11.75 12.49 -7.27
CA PRO A 147 10.35 12.28 -6.91
C PRO A 147 9.49 13.52 -7.15
N VAL A 148 10.01 14.74 -6.91
CA VAL A 148 9.27 15.99 -7.11
C VAL A 148 8.94 16.24 -8.58
N HIS A 149 9.88 15.95 -9.49
CA HIS A 149 9.72 16.26 -10.92
C HIS A 149 9.02 15.18 -11.74
N SER A 150 8.90 13.96 -11.19
CA SER A 150 8.42 12.77 -11.92
C SER A 150 6.93 12.45 -11.76
N LEU A 151 6.14 13.36 -11.20
CA LEU A 151 4.70 13.15 -10.92
C LEU A 151 3.88 12.84 -12.18
N SER A 152 4.23 13.38 -13.34
CA SER A 152 3.56 13.10 -14.62
C SER A 152 3.73 11.64 -15.10
N TYR A 153 4.85 11.00 -14.77
CA TYR A 153 5.07 9.57 -15.06
C TYR A 153 4.17 8.71 -14.17
N MET A 154 3.99 9.08 -12.90
CA MET A 154 3.06 8.44 -11.97
C MET A 154 1.61 8.52 -12.47
N GLU A 155 1.17 9.71 -12.90
CA GLU A 155 -0.17 9.90 -13.47
C GLU A 155 -0.39 9.06 -14.74
N THR A 156 0.66 8.88 -15.56
CA THR A 156 0.60 8.03 -16.76
C THR A 156 0.43 6.56 -16.39
N MET A 157 1.17 6.06 -15.39
CA MET A 157 1.02 4.70 -14.86
C MET A 157 -0.37 4.45 -14.26
N ILE A 158 -0.88 5.39 -13.45
CA ILE A 158 -2.21 5.29 -12.85
C ILE A 158 -3.30 5.32 -13.92
N SER A 159 -3.14 6.15 -14.97
CA SER A 159 -4.07 6.18 -16.11
C SER A 159 -4.02 4.90 -16.97
N SER A 160 -2.97 4.07 -16.86
CA SER A 160 -2.95 2.70 -17.40
C SER A 160 -3.67 1.71 -16.48
N LEU A 161 -3.50 1.81 -15.15
CA LEU A 161 -4.28 1.03 -14.18
C LEU A 161 -5.79 1.29 -14.28
N GLU A 162 -6.20 2.55 -14.48
CA GLU A 162 -7.61 2.95 -14.66
C GLU A 162 -8.26 2.24 -15.88
N LYS A 163 -7.48 1.82 -16.89
CA LYS A 163 -7.96 1.03 -18.05
C LYS A 163 -8.19 -0.45 -17.76
N LYS A 164 -7.80 -0.93 -16.56
CA LYS A 164 -8.05 -2.31 -16.06
C LYS A 164 -7.48 -3.43 -16.94
N ASN A 165 -6.44 -3.15 -17.73
CA ASN A 165 -5.73 -4.17 -18.49
C ASN A 165 -4.98 -5.10 -17.52
N THR A 166 -5.27 -6.40 -17.56
CA THR A 166 -4.79 -7.35 -16.54
C THR A 166 -3.28 -7.51 -16.53
N ARG A 167 -2.64 -7.59 -17.70
CA ARG A 167 -1.19 -7.80 -17.80
C ARG A 167 -0.41 -6.57 -17.34
N GLU A 168 -0.77 -5.40 -17.87
CA GLU A 168 -0.16 -4.13 -17.46
C GLU A 168 -0.38 -3.85 -15.98
N ALA A 169 -1.56 -4.14 -15.42
CA ALA A 169 -1.79 -3.93 -13.99
C ALA A 169 -0.93 -4.84 -13.09
N LEU A 170 -0.67 -6.09 -13.49
CA LEU A 170 0.22 -6.98 -12.74
C LEU A 170 1.70 -6.54 -12.78
N GLU A 171 2.13 -5.85 -13.84
CA GLU A 171 3.47 -5.25 -13.98
C GLU A 171 3.58 -3.91 -13.22
N ILE A 172 2.57 -3.02 -13.32
CA ILE A 172 2.60 -1.67 -12.74
C ILE A 172 2.39 -1.68 -11.21
N LEU A 173 1.54 -2.56 -10.67
CA LEU A 173 1.26 -2.60 -9.22
C LEU A 173 2.51 -2.75 -8.33
N PRO A 174 3.43 -3.72 -8.56
CA PRO A 174 4.69 -3.79 -7.80
C PRO A 174 5.51 -2.50 -7.85
N ILE A 175 5.61 -1.90 -9.04
CA ILE A 175 6.42 -0.71 -9.29
C ILE A 175 5.86 0.47 -8.47
N LEU A 176 4.56 0.72 -8.55
CA LEU A 176 3.93 1.79 -7.77
C LEU A 176 3.96 1.50 -6.26
N GLU A 177 3.79 0.25 -5.83
CA GLU A 177 3.92 -0.15 -4.43
C GLU A 177 5.30 0.19 -3.87
N GLU A 178 6.37 -0.26 -4.53
CA GLU A 178 7.76 0.04 -4.15
C GLU A 178 8.03 1.55 -4.11
N ILE A 179 7.62 2.27 -5.15
CA ILE A 179 7.81 3.71 -5.29
C ILE A 179 7.08 4.49 -4.19
N PHE A 180 5.81 4.17 -3.92
CA PHE A 180 5.03 4.84 -2.88
C PHE A 180 5.63 4.58 -1.49
N LEU A 181 6.06 3.35 -1.20
CA LEU A 181 6.66 2.99 0.07
C LEU A 181 8.08 3.55 0.25
N ASN A 182 8.95 3.51 -0.75
CA ASN A 182 10.35 3.87 -0.53
C ASN A 182 10.60 5.38 -0.68
N HIS A 183 9.94 6.04 -1.64
CA HIS A 183 10.29 7.39 -2.09
C HIS A 183 9.22 8.45 -1.82
N PHE A 184 7.94 8.13 -2.01
CA PHE A 184 6.89 9.17 -2.02
C PHE A 184 6.16 9.36 -0.68
N LEU A 185 5.75 8.31 0.02
CA LEU A 185 4.97 8.45 1.27
C LEU A 185 5.88 8.61 2.50
N PRO A 186 5.66 9.62 3.36
CA PRO A 186 6.33 9.68 4.67
C PRO A 186 5.91 8.50 5.57
N THR A 187 6.83 7.99 6.39
CA THR A 187 6.53 6.94 7.38
C THR A 187 5.76 7.50 8.59
N ASN A 188 6.14 8.71 9.04
CA ASN A 188 5.75 9.23 10.35
C ASN A 188 4.57 10.23 10.29
N ARG A 189 4.08 10.58 9.09
CA ARG A 189 3.01 11.59 8.93
C ARG A 189 2.15 11.34 7.70
N LYS A 190 0.92 11.82 7.76
CA LYS A 190 -0.02 11.88 6.61
C LYS A 190 0.37 13.02 5.66
N LEU A 191 -0.06 12.94 4.41
CA LEU A 191 0.14 14.00 3.40
C LEU A 191 -0.78 15.19 3.71
N VAL A 192 -0.25 16.41 3.64
CA VAL A 192 -0.96 17.63 4.00
C VAL A 192 -1.52 18.30 2.73
N PRO A 193 -2.82 18.63 2.65
CA PRO A 193 -3.35 19.40 1.53
C PRO A 193 -2.80 20.85 1.57
N PHE A 194 -2.75 21.53 0.43
CA PHE A 194 -2.23 22.90 0.35
C PHE A 194 -2.95 23.87 1.31
N SER A 195 -4.28 23.73 1.43
CA SER A 195 -5.12 24.46 2.37
C SER A 195 -4.86 24.18 3.86
N GLY A 196 -4.11 23.12 4.18
CA GLY A 196 -3.69 22.76 5.54
C GLY A 196 -2.28 23.23 5.92
N ARG A 197 -1.64 24.05 5.07
CA ARG A 197 -0.32 24.65 5.32
C ARG A 197 -0.44 26.14 5.71
N PRO A 198 0.40 26.65 6.62
CA PRO A 198 0.31 28.04 7.09
C PRO A 198 0.88 29.00 6.05
N LEU A 199 0.05 29.40 5.07
CA LEU A 199 0.45 30.30 3.97
C LEU A 199 0.86 31.70 4.46
N LYS A 200 0.36 32.16 5.62
CA LYS A 200 0.71 33.47 6.20
C LYS A 200 2.10 33.52 6.82
N ARG A 201 2.58 32.43 7.43
CA ARG A 201 3.90 32.37 8.10
C ARG A 201 5.05 32.02 7.16
N MET A 202 4.79 31.81 5.86
CA MET A 202 5.82 31.46 4.87
C MET A 202 7.02 32.43 4.82
N ASN A 203 6.77 33.71 5.11
CA ASN A 203 7.79 34.76 5.13
C ASN A 203 8.66 34.73 6.39
N GLU A 204 8.23 34.07 7.47
CA GLU A 204 8.98 33.93 8.72
C GLU A 204 10.02 32.79 8.60
N PHE A 205 9.66 31.69 7.94
CA PHE A 205 10.54 30.52 7.75
C PHE A 205 11.62 30.69 6.67
N CYS A 206 11.40 31.61 5.73
CA CYS A 206 12.35 31.91 4.67
C CYS A 206 13.03 33.25 4.97
N SER A 207 14.20 33.22 5.63
CA SER A 207 14.97 34.42 6.01
C SER A 207 15.37 35.29 4.82
N ASN A 208 14.43 36.12 4.34
CA ASN A 208 14.48 37.04 3.20
C ASN A 208 15.02 36.46 1.87
N SER A 209 15.06 35.13 1.70
CA SER A 209 15.49 34.48 0.46
C SER A 209 14.29 34.14 -0.42
N GLU A 210 14.13 34.90 -1.51
CA GLU A 210 13.08 34.70 -2.52
C GLU A 210 13.11 33.26 -3.10
N ASN A 211 14.30 32.70 -3.28
CA ASN A 211 14.49 31.33 -3.76
C ASN A 211 14.08 30.28 -2.71
N GLY A 212 14.23 30.59 -1.41
CA GLY A 212 13.72 29.76 -0.31
C GLY A 212 12.18 29.69 -0.34
N ARG A 213 11.52 30.84 -0.47
CA ARG A 213 10.04 30.93 -0.59
C ARG A 213 9.54 30.13 -1.79
N LYS A 214 10.15 30.33 -2.97
CA LYS A 214 9.79 29.60 -4.21
C LYS A 214 9.97 28.09 -4.04
N ARG A 215 11.09 27.63 -3.46
CA ARG A 215 11.33 26.21 -3.18
C ARG A 215 10.29 25.62 -2.22
N LEU A 216 9.90 26.34 -1.18
CA LEU A 216 8.90 25.90 -0.20
C LEU A 216 7.51 25.77 -0.85
N LEU A 217 7.10 26.74 -1.67
CA LEU A 217 5.87 26.69 -2.46
C LEU A 217 5.83 25.47 -3.40
N VAL A 218 6.93 25.21 -4.12
CA VAL A 218 7.06 24.04 -5.02
C VAL A 218 6.87 22.74 -4.25
N LEU A 219 7.51 22.58 -3.08
CA LEU A 219 7.37 21.38 -2.24
C LEU A 219 5.95 21.21 -1.67
N TRP A 220 5.30 22.29 -1.24
CA TRP A 220 3.93 22.26 -0.72
C TRP A 220 2.91 21.95 -1.83
N ARG A 221 3.09 22.50 -3.03
CA ARG A 221 2.23 22.20 -4.18
C ARG A 221 2.45 20.78 -4.69
N PHE A 222 3.70 20.30 -4.70
CA PHE A 222 4.01 18.90 -4.99
C PHE A 222 3.32 17.95 -4.01
N GLU A 223 3.39 18.20 -2.70
CA GLU A 223 2.71 17.36 -1.69
C GLU A 223 1.19 17.31 -1.91
N HIS A 224 0.58 18.46 -2.21
CA HIS A 224 -0.85 18.51 -2.52
C HIS A 224 -1.21 17.68 -3.77
N LYS A 225 -0.46 17.84 -4.87
CA LYS A 225 -0.64 17.01 -6.08
C LYS A 225 -0.41 15.54 -5.79
N LEU A 226 0.63 15.18 -5.03
CA LEU A 226 0.91 13.82 -4.62
C LEU A 226 -0.26 13.20 -3.84
N LYS A 227 -0.91 13.97 -2.96
CA LYS A 227 -2.11 13.51 -2.24
C LYS A 227 -3.28 13.22 -3.19
N LEU A 228 -3.52 14.06 -4.20
CA LEU A 228 -4.54 13.83 -5.23
C LEU A 228 -4.22 12.60 -6.10
N VAL A 229 -2.96 12.46 -6.52
CA VAL A 229 -2.49 11.33 -7.33
C VAL A 229 -2.58 10.02 -6.55
N TYR A 230 -2.22 10.01 -5.26
CA TYR A 230 -2.39 8.85 -4.39
C TYR A 230 -3.87 8.48 -4.20
N GLN A 231 -4.76 9.46 -4.03
CA GLN A 231 -6.22 9.20 -4.00
C GLN A 231 -6.76 8.60 -5.30
N ARG A 232 -6.26 9.04 -6.48
CA ARG A 232 -6.58 8.40 -7.76
C ARG A 232 -6.08 6.96 -7.82
N PHE A 233 -4.84 6.71 -7.41
CA PHE A 233 -4.27 5.36 -7.32
C PHE A 233 -5.10 4.45 -6.40
N LEU A 234 -5.52 4.91 -5.23
CA LEU A 234 -6.37 4.14 -4.31
C LEU A 234 -7.72 3.75 -4.94
N ARG A 235 -8.37 4.67 -5.68
CA ARG A 235 -9.60 4.36 -6.43
C ARG A 235 -9.37 3.37 -7.58
N ALA A 236 -8.24 3.49 -8.29
CA ALA A 236 -7.87 2.52 -9.31
C ALA A 236 -7.64 1.13 -8.70
N LEU A 237 -6.95 1.06 -7.55
CA LEU A 237 -6.70 -0.17 -6.79
C LEU A 237 -7.99 -0.85 -6.33
N GLU A 238 -8.98 -0.08 -5.85
CA GLU A 238 -10.33 -0.60 -5.56
C GLU A 238 -11.02 -1.16 -6.81
N GLY A 239 -10.90 -0.44 -7.94
CA GLY A 239 -11.43 -0.87 -9.23
C GLY A 239 -10.83 -2.17 -9.73
N LEU A 240 -9.54 -2.43 -9.45
CA LEU A 240 -8.84 -3.67 -9.77
C LEU A 240 -9.22 -4.81 -8.80
N ALA A 241 -9.27 -4.54 -7.49
CA ALA A 241 -9.69 -5.51 -6.46
C ALA A 241 -11.16 -5.96 -6.56
N SER A 242 -11.94 -5.29 -7.40
CA SER A 242 -13.34 -5.63 -7.71
C SER A 242 -13.51 -6.49 -8.97
N LEU A 243 -12.42 -6.87 -9.63
CA LEU A 243 -12.46 -7.68 -10.85
C LEU A 243 -12.63 -9.17 -10.54
N ASN A 244 -13.32 -9.88 -11.45
CA ASN A 244 -13.47 -11.34 -11.39
C ASN A 244 -12.15 -12.12 -11.64
N VAL A 245 -11.04 -11.43 -11.94
CA VAL A 245 -9.72 -12.02 -12.16
C VAL A 245 -9.05 -12.25 -10.81
N GLU A 246 -8.81 -13.50 -10.45
CA GLU A 246 -8.43 -13.86 -9.08
C GLU A 246 -7.02 -13.37 -8.70
N ASP A 247 -6.04 -13.58 -9.56
CA ASP A 247 -4.64 -13.21 -9.28
C ASP A 247 -4.46 -11.70 -9.19
N LEU A 248 -5.14 -10.95 -10.05
CA LEU A 248 -5.13 -9.49 -10.04
C LEU A 248 -5.83 -8.93 -8.80
N SER A 249 -6.98 -9.48 -8.41
CA SER A 249 -7.67 -9.05 -7.18
C SER A 249 -6.87 -9.43 -5.93
N LYS A 250 -6.28 -10.62 -5.87
CA LYS A 250 -5.32 -11.00 -4.81
C LYS A 250 -4.12 -10.06 -4.77
N ARG A 251 -3.54 -9.70 -5.92
CA ARG A 251 -2.41 -8.76 -5.99
C ARG A 251 -2.79 -7.37 -5.51
N ALA A 252 -3.91 -6.82 -5.97
CA ALA A 252 -4.40 -5.52 -5.54
C ALA A 252 -4.67 -5.47 -4.02
N LEU A 253 -5.28 -6.53 -3.47
CA LEU A 253 -5.50 -6.67 -2.02
C LEU A 253 -4.18 -6.80 -1.24
N ARG A 254 -3.16 -7.48 -1.79
CA ARG A 254 -1.84 -7.61 -1.16
C ARG A 254 -1.08 -6.27 -1.14
N THR A 255 -1.16 -5.49 -2.22
CA THR A 255 -0.61 -4.13 -2.30
C THR A 255 -1.33 -3.18 -1.33
N ALA A 256 -2.66 -3.24 -1.26
CA ALA A 256 -3.46 -2.51 -0.25
C ALA A 256 -3.05 -2.88 1.19
N LEU A 257 -2.88 -4.19 1.42
CA LEU A 257 -2.04 -4.84 2.43
C LEU A 257 -0.87 -3.98 2.93
N ASN A 258 0.18 -3.99 2.10
CA ASN A 258 1.47 -3.45 2.47
C ASN A 258 1.42 -1.92 2.65
N LEU A 259 0.66 -1.20 1.83
CA LEU A 259 0.45 0.24 1.99
C LEU A 259 -0.16 0.58 3.35
N LEU A 260 -1.21 -0.13 3.76
CA LEU A 260 -1.88 0.06 5.06
C LEU A 260 -0.98 -0.32 6.25
N ALA A 261 -0.17 -1.37 6.10
CA ALA A 261 0.74 -1.86 7.13
C ALA A 261 2.00 -0.98 7.31
N GLU A 262 2.39 -0.21 6.30
CA GLU A 262 3.61 0.60 6.31
C GLU A 262 3.41 2.11 6.34
N ARG A 263 2.24 2.64 5.92
CA ARG A 263 2.02 4.09 5.79
C ARG A 263 0.67 4.54 6.34
N PRO A 264 0.62 5.71 7.00
CA PRO A 264 -0.61 6.23 7.62
C PRO A 264 -1.56 6.95 6.65
N GLU A 265 -1.18 7.09 5.37
CA GLU A 265 -2.01 7.78 4.37
C GLU A 265 -3.09 6.85 3.79
N GLY A 266 -4.36 7.26 3.91
CA GLY A 266 -5.49 6.53 3.34
C GLY A 266 -6.00 5.33 4.17
N GLU A 267 -5.53 5.16 5.41
CA GLU A 267 -5.87 4.03 6.31
C GLU A 267 -7.35 3.61 6.28
N SER A 268 -8.26 4.57 6.52
CA SER A 268 -9.71 4.33 6.55
C SER A 268 -10.26 3.82 5.22
N PHE A 269 -9.79 4.37 4.09
CA PHE A 269 -10.20 3.92 2.77
C PHE A 269 -9.66 2.53 2.45
N LEU A 270 -8.37 2.29 2.71
CA LEU A 270 -7.72 1.00 2.49
C LEU A 270 -8.36 -0.10 3.34
N LEU A 271 -8.61 0.17 4.63
CA LEU A 271 -9.27 -0.77 5.54
C LEU A 271 -10.71 -1.07 5.11
N SER A 272 -11.50 -0.04 4.81
CA SER A 272 -12.88 -0.24 4.32
C SER A 272 -12.90 -1.01 3.01
N MET A 273 -11.99 -0.72 2.08
CA MET A 273 -11.84 -1.46 0.82
C MET A 273 -11.53 -2.94 1.07
N LEU A 274 -10.54 -3.26 1.93
CA LEU A 274 -10.19 -4.64 2.29
C LEU A 274 -11.41 -5.37 2.90
N VAL A 275 -12.01 -4.79 3.95
CA VAL A 275 -13.17 -5.36 4.66
C VAL A 275 -14.34 -5.62 3.71
N ASN A 276 -14.69 -4.66 2.84
CA ASN A 276 -15.76 -4.82 1.87
C ASN A 276 -15.50 -5.98 0.86
N LYS A 277 -14.25 -6.34 0.55
CA LYS A 277 -13.96 -7.48 -0.34
C LYS A 277 -14.11 -8.85 0.34
N MET A 278 -14.41 -8.94 1.65
CA MET A 278 -14.90 -10.21 2.25
C MET A 278 -16.21 -10.69 1.59
N GLY A 279 -17.01 -9.77 1.02
CA GLY A 279 -18.22 -10.10 0.26
C GLY A 279 -18.03 -10.45 -1.21
N HIS A 280 -16.79 -10.62 -1.69
CA HIS A 280 -16.51 -10.87 -3.10
C HIS A 280 -17.15 -12.18 -3.62
N PRO A 281 -17.67 -12.24 -4.87
CA PRO A 281 -18.35 -13.44 -5.40
C PRO A 281 -17.49 -14.71 -5.38
N LYS A 282 -16.18 -14.57 -5.65
CA LYS A 282 -15.20 -15.66 -5.53
C LYS A 282 -14.79 -15.89 -4.08
N THR A 283 -15.07 -17.10 -3.58
CA THR A 283 -14.71 -17.56 -2.22
C THR A 283 -13.22 -17.44 -1.90
N GLN A 284 -12.35 -17.77 -2.87
CA GLN A 284 -10.89 -17.69 -2.72
C GLN A 284 -10.39 -16.27 -2.39
N VAL A 285 -11.07 -15.23 -2.89
CA VAL A 285 -10.76 -13.84 -2.59
C VAL A 285 -11.25 -13.48 -1.19
N GLY A 286 -12.49 -13.87 -0.83
CA GLY A 286 -13.05 -13.64 0.50
C GLY A 286 -12.23 -14.29 1.63
N SER A 287 -11.80 -15.55 1.45
CA SER A 287 -10.92 -16.23 2.41
C SER A 287 -9.51 -15.62 2.46
N TYR A 288 -9.00 -15.12 1.33
CA TYR A 288 -7.70 -14.44 1.29
C TYR A 288 -7.73 -13.12 2.07
N VAL A 289 -8.83 -12.34 1.98
CA VAL A 289 -9.02 -11.13 2.78
C VAL A 289 -8.93 -11.43 4.28
N VAL A 290 -9.52 -12.54 4.77
CA VAL A 290 -9.39 -12.94 6.18
C VAL A 290 -7.93 -13.15 6.56
N THR A 291 -7.14 -13.85 5.75
CA THR A 291 -5.70 -14.04 6.01
C THR A 291 -4.91 -12.73 5.99
N LEU A 292 -5.26 -11.80 5.09
CA LEU A 292 -4.63 -10.47 5.03
C LEU A 292 -4.96 -9.62 6.28
N LEU A 293 -6.21 -9.65 6.76
CA LEU A 293 -6.60 -8.93 7.98
C LEU A 293 -5.97 -9.55 9.24
N GLU A 294 -5.78 -10.88 9.28
CA GLU A 294 -5.03 -11.55 10.34
C GLU A 294 -3.56 -11.10 10.35
N ASP A 295 -2.91 -11.03 9.18
CA ASP A 295 -1.56 -10.50 9.04
C ASP A 295 -1.46 -9.01 9.43
N LEU A 296 -2.47 -8.19 9.11
CA LEU A 296 -2.54 -6.79 9.56
C LEU A 296 -2.58 -6.68 11.08
N SER A 297 -3.46 -7.46 11.72
CA SER A 297 -3.65 -7.52 13.16
C SER A 297 -2.36 -7.90 13.90
N LYS A 298 -1.55 -8.78 13.31
CA LYS A 298 -0.20 -9.14 13.82
C LYS A 298 0.84 -8.03 13.60
N ARG A 299 0.83 -7.37 12.45
CA ARG A 299 1.80 -6.31 12.09
C ARG A 299 1.58 -5.01 12.87
N GLN A 300 0.33 -4.62 13.10
CA GLN A 300 -0.02 -3.35 13.73
C GLN A 300 -1.05 -3.54 14.87
N PRO A 301 -0.59 -3.80 16.11
CA PRO A 301 -1.48 -4.00 17.25
C PRO A 301 -2.43 -2.82 17.52
N ASN A 302 -1.95 -1.58 17.31
CA ASN A 302 -2.71 -0.35 17.54
C ASN A 302 -3.92 -0.20 16.60
N MET A 303 -3.90 -0.83 15.42
CA MET A 303 -4.99 -0.77 14.46
C MET A 303 -6.14 -1.74 14.76
N ARG A 304 -5.96 -2.70 15.68
CA ARG A 304 -6.93 -3.78 15.94
C ARG A 304 -8.34 -3.29 16.26
N GLN A 305 -8.48 -2.22 17.04
CA GLN A 305 -9.78 -1.63 17.37
C GLN A 305 -10.48 -1.04 16.14
N PHE A 306 -9.75 -0.34 15.26
CA PHE A 306 -10.30 0.20 14.01
C PHE A 306 -10.71 -0.91 13.04
N ILE A 307 -9.93 -2.00 12.97
CA ILE A 307 -10.28 -3.18 12.15
C ILE A 307 -11.58 -3.82 12.67
N VAL A 308 -11.72 -4.02 13.99
CA VAL A 308 -12.95 -4.55 14.59
C VAL A 308 -14.15 -3.64 14.32
N ALA A 309 -14.00 -2.32 14.48
CA ALA A 309 -15.07 -1.35 14.22
C ALA A 309 -15.52 -1.32 12.73
N GLU A 310 -14.61 -1.51 11.78
CA GLU A 310 -14.97 -1.56 10.36
C GLU A 310 -15.63 -2.91 9.98
N VAL A 311 -15.19 -4.01 10.59
CA VAL A 311 -15.83 -5.33 10.43
C VAL A 311 -17.22 -5.35 11.07
N GLU A 312 -17.42 -4.66 12.21
CA GLU A 312 -18.72 -4.42 12.83
C GLU A 312 -19.70 -3.68 11.91
N ARG A 313 -19.23 -2.60 11.26
CA ARG A 313 -20.03 -1.87 10.24
C ARG A 313 -20.40 -2.75 9.05
N LEU A 314 -19.51 -3.64 8.60
CA LEU A 314 -19.85 -4.61 7.56
C LEU A 314 -20.93 -5.56 8.07
N ILE A 315 -20.80 -6.12 9.26
CA ILE A 315 -21.72 -7.13 9.82
C ILE A 315 -23.16 -6.62 9.94
N TYR A 316 -23.38 -5.41 10.44
CA TYR A 316 -24.73 -4.89 10.68
C TYR A 316 -25.41 -4.25 9.46
N ARG A 317 -24.74 -4.23 8.30
CA ARG A 317 -25.29 -3.68 7.06
C ARG A 317 -26.39 -4.60 6.50
N SER A 318 -27.49 -4.01 6.04
CA SER A 318 -28.70 -4.74 5.61
C SER A 318 -28.49 -5.74 4.46
N ASN A 319 -27.61 -5.43 3.51
CA ASN A 319 -27.44 -6.18 2.25
C ASN A 319 -26.11 -6.96 2.20
N VAL A 320 -25.84 -7.78 3.21
CA VAL A 320 -24.57 -8.52 3.33
C VAL A 320 -24.77 -10.02 3.09
N SER A 321 -23.87 -10.62 2.31
CA SER A 321 -23.97 -12.02 1.93
C SER A 321 -23.70 -12.94 3.13
N PRO A 322 -24.35 -14.12 3.24
CA PRO A 322 -24.11 -15.04 4.35
C PRO A 322 -22.65 -15.52 4.41
N LYS A 323 -21.97 -15.59 3.26
CA LYS A 323 -20.53 -15.88 3.18
C LYS A 323 -19.69 -14.77 3.81
N ALA A 324 -20.03 -13.50 3.59
CA ALA A 324 -19.36 -12.37 4.23
C ALA A 324 -19.54 -12.39 5.76
N HIS A 325 -20.76 -12.69 6.26
CA HIS A 325 -20.98 -12.89 7.70
C HIS A 325 -20.11 -14.01 8.27
N LEU A 326 -20.01 -15.15 7.57
CA LEU A 326 -19.14 -16.27 7.96
C LEU A 326 -17.67 -15.87 8.00
N TYR A 327 -17.15 -15.19 6.98
CA TYR A 327 -15.76 -14.74 6.95
C TYR A 327 -15.47 -13.68 8.04
N ALA A 328 -16.34 -12.69 8.21
CA ALA A 328 -16.22 -11.66 9.23
C ALA A 328 -16.27 -12.24 10.66
N SER A 329 -17.21 -13.15 10.94
CA SER A 329 -17.32 -13.81 12.26
C SER A 329 -16.13 -14.73 12.53
N THR A 330 -15.65 -15.46 11.51
CA THR A 330 -14.43 -16.28 11.61
C THR A 330 -13.23 -15.40 11.94
N PHE A 331 -13.04 -14.30 11.22
CA PHE A 331 -11.96 -13.33 11.47
C PHE A 331 -12.01 -12.77 12.91
N LEU A 332 -13.18 -12.29 13.38
CA LEU A 332 -13.32 -11.79 14.75
C LEU A 332 -12.94 -12.85 15.79
N SER A 333 -13.35 -14.12 15.58
CA SER A 333 -13.01 -15.23 16.49
C SER A 333 -11.51 -15.62 16.53
N GLN A 334 -10.72 -15.16 15.54
CA GLN A 334 -9.28 -15.40 15.43
C GLN A 334 -8.44 -14.29 16.08
N ILE A 335 -9.04 -13.14 16.40
CA ILE A 335 -8.32 -12.04 17.07
C ILE A 335 -7.91 -12.46 18.49
N THR A 336 -6.60 -12.50 18.74
CA THR A 336 -6.03 -12.89 20.02
C THR A 336 -6.00 -11.72 21.01
N LEU A 337 -6.85 -11.76 22.02
CA LEU A 337 -6.91 -10.77 23.10
C LEU A 337 -5.72 -10.94 24.06
N ARG A 338 -5.14 -9.81 24.49
CA ARG A 338 -4.10 -9.71 25.52
C ARG A 338 -4.70 -9.18 26.81
N ALA A 339 -4.01 -9.36 27.94
CA ALA A 339 -4.50 -8.94 29.26
C ALA A 339 -4.79 -7.43 29.41
N GLY A 340 -4.21 -6.57 28.54
CA GLY A 340 -4.51 -5.12 28.48
C GLY A 340 -5.65 -4.72 27.53
N ASP A 341 -6.21 -5.65 26.74
CA ASP A 341 -7.17 -5.35 25.67
C ASP A 341 -8.63 -5.26 26.17
N SER A 342 -8.88 -4.86 27.43
CA SER A 342 -10.23 -4.91 28.05
C SER A 342 -11.29 -4.15 27.22
N ALA A 343 -10.99 -2.92 26.80
CA ALA A 343 -11.90 -2.13 25.97
C ALA A 343 -12.23 -2.80 24.61
N LEU A 344 -11.26 -3.50 24.01
CA LEU A 344 -11.46 -4.24 22.77
C LEU A 344 -12.30 -5.51 22.99
N ALA A 345 -12.06 -6.23 24.09
CA ALA A 345 -12.87 -7.38 24.51
C ALA A 345 -14.32 -6.96 24.75
N VAL A 346 -14.54 -5.84 25.44
CA VAL A 346 -15.86 -5.21 25.68
C VAL A 346 -16.57 -4.85 24.37
N GLN A 347 -15.86 -4.36 23.35
CA GLN A 347 -16.45 -4.12 22.02
C GLN A 347 -16.78 -5.44 21.30
N MET A 348 -15.82 -6.37 21.21
CA MET A 348 -16.00 -7.66 20.54
C MET A 348 -17.17 -8.48 21.12
N LEU A 349 -17.30 -8.49 22.45
CA LEU A 349 -18.41 -9.14 23.14
C LEU A 349 -19.77 -8.52 22.80
N SER A 350 -19.83 -7.18 22.68
CA SER A 350 -21.01 -6.47 22.19
C SER A 350 -21.40 -6.89 20.77
N ILE A 351 -20.41 -7.01 19.88
CA ILE A 351 -20.63 -7.44 18.50
C ILE A 351 -21.17 -8.87 18.46
N TYR A 352 -20.62 -9.78 19.26
CA TYR A 352 -21.07 -11.17 19.31
C TYR A 352 -22.52 -11.30 19.79
N PHE A 353 -22.94 -10.57 20.83
CA PHE A 353 -24.32 -10.65 21.32
C PHE A 353 -25.32 -9.93 20.43
N GLY A 354 -24.97 -8.78 19.84
CA GLY A 354 -25.84 -8.15 18.84
C GLY A 354 -26.01 -9.03 17.60
N LEU A 355 -24.93 -9.68 17.12
CA LEU A 355 -25.01 -10.69 16.07
C LEU A 355 -25.94 -11.85 16.46
N PHE A 356 -25.73 -12.42 17.65
CA PHE A 356 -26.53 -13.51 18.18
C PHE A 356 -28.02 -13.17 18.21
N LYS A 357 -28.39 -11.98 18.73
CA LYS A 357 -29.77 -11.46 18.68
C LYS A 357 -30.30 -11.41 17.25
N THR A 358 -29.56 -10.83 16.31
CA THR A 358 -30.02 -10.76 14.91
C THR A 358 -30.19 -12.12 14.23
N LEU A 359 -29.35 -13.11 14.56
CA LEU A 359 -29.47 -14.48 14.03
C LEU A 359 -30.69 -15.21 14.61
N VAL A 360 -30.93 -15.07 15.93
CA VAL A 360 -32.12 -15.63 16.60
C VAL A 360 -33.41 -15.02 16.05
N SER A 361 -33.48 -13.69 15.92
CA SER A 361 -34.65 -13.00 15.35
C SER A 361 -34.93 -13.41 13.90
N ARG A 362 -33.90 -13.74 13.11
CA ARG A 362 -34.05 -14.18 11.71
C ARG A 362 -34.52 -15.63 11.55
N LYS A 363 -34.68 -16.40 12.63
CA LYS A 363 -35.11 -17.83 12.64
C LYS A 363 -34.29 -18.78 11.74
N LEU A 364 -33.10 -18.36 11.32
CA LEU A 364 -32.17 -19.13 10.48
C LEU A 364 -30.87 -19.36 11.27
N PRO A 365 -30.83 -20.38 12.15
CA PRO A 365 -29.63 -20.74 12.86
C PRO A 365 -28.63 -21.39 11.89
N ASP A 366 -27.74 -20.58 11.32
CA ASP A 366 -26.48 -21.12 10.82
C ASP A 366 -25.68 -21.61 12.05
N ASN A 367 -25.84 -22.89 12.35
CA ASN A 367 -25.21 -23.56 13.50
C ASN A 367 -23.68 -23.37 13.51
N ARG A 368 -23.05 -23.13 12.35
CA ARG A 368 -21.62 -22.83 12.25
C ARG A 368 -21.32 -21.42 12.72
N LEU A 369 -22.11 -20.42 12.32
CA LEU A 369 -21.99 -19.05 12.85
C LEU A 369 -22.20 -19.03 14.36
N ILE A 370 -23.25 -19.67 14.86
CA ILE A 370 -23.57 -19.69 16.30
C ILE A 370 -22.42 -20.34 17.09
N SER A 371 -21.87 -21.47 16.62
CA SER A 371 -20.74 -22.11 17.31
C SER A 371 -19.46 -21.26 17.28
N ILE A 372 -19.18 -20.56 16.17
CA ILE A 372 -18.04 -19.63 16.10
C ILE A 372 -18.20 -18.48 17.11
N LEU A 373 -19.39 -17.87 17.16
CA LEU A 373 -19.69 -16.74 18.06
C LEU A 373 -19.64 -17.15 19.54
N LEU A 374 -20.22 -18.30 19.91
CA LEU A 374 -20.17 -18.80 21.29
C LEU A 374 -18.76 -19.18 21.71
N SER A 375 -17.98 -19.81 20.83
CA SER A 375 -16.56 -20.11 21.08
C SER A 375 -15.74 -18.83 21.28
N ALA A 376 -16.02 -17.77 20.51
CA ALA A 376 -15.38 -16.47 20.67
C ALA A 376 -15.81 -15.74 21.96
N ALA A 377 -17.10 -15.77 22.31
CA ALA A 377 -17.61 -15.19 23.55
C ALA A 377 -16.99 -15.84 24.79
N ASN A 378 -16.94 -17.17 24.86
CA ASN A 378 -16.28 -17.95 25.93
C ASN A 378 -14.78 -17.62 26.11
N ARG A 379 -14.11 -17.14 25.06
CA ARG A 379 -12.70 -16.70 25.09
C ARG A 379 -12.54 -15.23 25.46
N THR A 380 -13.56 -14.42 25.20
CA THR A 380 -13.54 -12.95 25.35
C THR A 380 -13.99 -12.53 26.74
N LEU A 381 -15.00 -13.21 27.31
CA LEU A 381 -15.61 -12.90 28.60
C LEU A 381 -14.60 -12.73 29.77
N PRO A 382 -13.53 -13.54 29.92
CA PRO A 382 -12.54 -13.35 30.99
C PRO A 382 -11.83 -11.99 30.97
N PHE A 383 -11.76 -11.34 29.81
CA PHE A 383 -11.13 -10.03 29.60
C PHE A 383 -12.10 -8.85 29.70
N SER A 384 -13.41 -9.11 29.83
CA SER A 384 -14.47 -8.08 29.78
C SER A 384 -15.49 -8.27 30.92
N LYS A 385 -15.00 -8.43 32.15
CA LYS A 385 -15.81 -8.61 33.37
C LYS A 385 -16.88 -7.53 33.55
N GLU A 386 -16.57 -6.28 33.20
CA GLU A 386 -17.50 -5.13 33.23
C GLU A 386 -18.75 -5.29 32.35
N LYS A 387 -18.77 -6.28 31.43
CA LYS A 387 -19.94 -6.64 30.61
C LYS A 387 -20.61 -7.96 31.00
N ALA A 388 -20.21 -8.59 32.12
CA ALA A 388 -20.92 -9.75 32.65
C ALA A 388 -22.37 -9.38 33.07
N ASP A 389 -22.58 -8.20 33.66
CA ASP A 389 -23.91 -7.72 34.07
C ASP A 389 -24.84 -7.52 32.86
N ALA A 390 -24.35 -6.90 31.79
CA ALA A 390 -25.11 -6.72 30.54
C ALA A 390 -25.44 -8.06 29.83
N LEU A 391 -24.71 -9.14 30.16
CA LEU A 391 -24.97 -10.49 29.68
C LEU A 391 -26.02 -11.21 30.54
N ALA A 392 -26.30 -10.74 31.76
CA ALA A 392 -27.39 -11.26 32.58
C ALA A 392 -28.77 -11.03 31.93
N GLU A 393 -28.97 -9.90 31.24
CA GLU A 393 -30.20 -9.59 30.49
C GLU A 393 -30.46 -10.57 29.34
N ASP A 394 -29.41 -11.19 28.78
CA ASP A 394 -29.48 -12.07 27.61
C ASP A 394 -29.56 -13.56 27.97
N ILE A 395 -29.48 -13.92 29.25
CA ILE A 395 -29.51 -15.30 29.77
C ILE A 395 -30.69 -16.11 29.21
N ASP A 396 -31.90 -15.53 29.17
CA ASP A 396 -33.10 -16.19 28.63
C ASP A 396 -32.97 -16.59 27.15
N THR A 397 -32.22 -15.81 26.37
CA THR A 397 -31.98 -16.12 24.96
C THR A 397 -30.96 -17.25 24.80
N LEU A 398 -29.95 -17.31 25.69
CA LEU A 398 -28.98 -18.41 25.76
C LEU A 398 -29.68 -19.72 26.17
N TYR A 399 -30.54 -19.71 27.20
CA TYR A 399 -31.32 -20.89 27.58
C TYR A 399 -32.23 -21.40 26.45
N LYS A 400 -32.90 -20.51 25.70
CA LYS A 400 -33.68 -20.92 24.52
C LYS A 400 -32.83 -21.64 23.47
N ILE A 401 -31.56 -21.25 23.28
CA ILE A 401 -30.63 -21.94 22.38
C ILE A 401 -30.20 -23.30 22.92
N VAL A 402 -29.94 -23.45 24.23
CA VAL A 402 -29.60 -24.74 24.87
C VAL A 402 -30.60 -25.84 24.49
N HIS A 403 -31.89 -25.50 24.45
CA HIS A 403 -32.99 -26.44 24.13
C HIS A 403 -33.31 -26.62 22.64
N THR A 404 -32.79 -25.78 21.74
CA THR A 404 -33.17 -25.76 20.30
C THR A 404 -32.03 -26.01 19.33
N SER A 405 -30.79 -26.07 19.81
CA SER A 405 -29.58 -26.19 18.98
C SER A 405 -28.93 -27.57 19.06
N SER A 406 -27.87 -27.78 18.26
CA SER A 406 -27.11 -29.03 18.27
C SER A 406 -26.20 -29.15 19.50
N TYR A 407 -25.90 -30.37 19.93
CA TYR A 407 -25.11 -30.68 21.13
C TYR A 407 -23.83 -29.84 21.30
N SER A 408 -23.10 -29.58 20.20
CA SER A 408 -21.87 -28.75 20.23
C SER A 408 -22.14 -27.29 20.58
N VAL A 409 -23.26 -26.73 20.09
CA VAL A 409 -23.74 -25.39 20.43
C VAL A 409 -24.24 -25.38 21.87
N THR A 410 -25.07 -26.35 22.27
CA THR A 410 -25.56 -26.52 23.64
C THR A 410 -24.41 -26.52 24.67
N LEU A 411 -23.35 -27.29 24.43
CA LEU A 411 -22.19 -27.37 25.33
C LEU A 411 -21.43 -26.03 25.43
N GLN A 412 -21.27 -25.31 24.32
CA GLN A 412 -20.62 -23.99 24.31
C GLN A 412 -21.47 -22.92 25.00
N THR A 413 -22.81 -22.98 24.87
CA THR A 413 -23.74 -22.09 25.57
C THR A 413 -23.78 -22.36 27.07
N LEU A 414 -23.81 -23.63 27.49
CA LEU A 414 -23.74 -24.01 28.91
C LEU A 414 -22.43 -23.56 29.55
N LYS A 415 -21.30 -23.69 28.84
CA LYS A 415 -20.01 -23.17 29.31
C LYS A 415 -20.04 -21.64 29.48
N LEU A 416 -20.67 -20.92 28.55
CA LEU A 416 -20.81 -19.46 28.65
C LEU A 416 -21.66 -19.07 29.86
N LEU A 417 -22.84 -19.68 30.03
CA LEU A 417 -23.72 -19.46 31.18
C LEU A 417 -23.00 -19.75 32.51
N PHE A 418 -22.22 -20.83 32.58
CA PHE A 418 -21.43 -21.15 33.77
C PHE A 418 -20.36 -20.08 34.06
N GLN A 419 -19.65 -19.58 33.04
CA GLN A 419 -18.68 -18.49 33.21
C GLN A 419 -19.37 -17.19 33.66
N VAL A 420 -20.56 -16.87 33.16
CA VAL A 420 -21.34 -15.69 33.59
C VAL A 420 -21.74 -15.79 35.05
N HIS A 421 -22.12 -16.98 35.52
CA HIS A 421 -22.47 -17.21 36.93
C HIS A 421 -21.24 -17.18 37.87
N GLN A 422 -20.01 -17.29 37.33
CA GLN A 422 -18.77 -17.26 38.11
C GLN A 422 -18.07 -15.89 38.17
N VAL A 423 -18.50 -14.93 37.35
CA VAL A 423 -17.98 -13.53 37.36
C VAL A 423 -18.81 -12.70 38.32
#